data_AF-A0A6A7SKW9-F1
#
_entry.id   AF-A0A6A7SKW9-F1
#
_cell.length_a   1.000
_cell.length_b   1.000
_cell.length_c   1.000
_cell.angle_alpha   90.00
_cell.angle_beta   90.00
_cell.angle_gamma   90.00
#
_symmetry.space_group_name_H-M   'P 1'
#
loop_
_entity.id
_entity.type
_entity.pdbx_description
1 polymer ?
#
loop_
_entity_poly.entity_id
_entity_poly.type
_entity_poly.pdbx_seq_one_letter_code
_entity_poly.pdbx_strand_id
1 'polypeptide(L)' 'MYFQIATNQEITRYLVMKGSVTVDGTSLTVFGVGDDKFTISLIPHTLDETILGLKEIGDGVNIECDVIGKYIEKLLANRS' A
#
# COMPACT_ATOMS: atom_id res chain seq x y z
N MET A 1 -7.72 -13.14 -1.57
CA MET A 1 -7.53 -13.14 -0.10
C MET A 1 -7.22 -11.71 0.32
N TYR A 2 -7.75 -11.26 1.46
CA TYR A 2 -7.51 -9.91 1.94
C TYR A 2 -6.48 -9.92 3.07
N PHE A 3 -5.53 -9.00 3.01
CA PHE A 3 -4.52 -8.82 4.03
C PHE A 3 -4.60 -7.39 4.55
N GLN A 4 -4.50 -7.24 5.87
CA GLN A 4 -4.41 -5.94 6.53
C GLN A 4 -2.95 -5.68 6.89
N ILE A 5 -2.44 -4.53 6.50
CA ILE A 5 -1.09 -4.09 6.79
C ILE A 5 -1.19 -2.88 7.70
N ALA A 6 -0.63 -3.01 8.91
CA ALA A 6 -0.52 -1.91 9.86
C ALA A 6 0.56 -0.93 9.40
N THR A 7 0.31 0.37 9.57
CA THR A 7 1.19 1.45 9.16
C THR A 7 0.87 2.73 9.95
N ASN A 8 1.37 3.88 9.53
CA ASN A 8 1.13 5.18 10.17
C ASN A 8 0.37 6.16 9.26
N GLN A 9 -0.08 7.27 9.83
CA GLN A 9 -0.82 8.32 9.11
C GLN A 9 -0.01 9.06 8.03
N GLU A 10 1.32 8.97 8.06
CA GLU A 10 2.18 9.55 7.02
C GLU A 10 2.14 8.72 5.74
N ILE A 11 1.88 7.41 5.86
CA ILE A 11 1.75 6.50 4.72
C ILE A 11 0.29 6.47 4.25
N THR A 12 -0.68 6.35 5.15
CA THR A 12 -2.10 6.21 4.77
C THR A 12 -2.64 7.41 4.00
N ARG A 13 -2.13 8.64 4.25
CA ARG A 13 -2.50 9.84 3.48
C ARG A 13 -2.19 9.76 1.98
N TYR A 14 -1.23 8.90 1.61
CA TYR A 14 -0.83 8.69 0.21
C TYR A 14 -1.51 7.47 -0.42
N LEU A 15 -2.32 6.74 0.34
CA LEU A 15 -3.07 5.59 -0.17
C LEU A 15 -4.46 6.03 -0.63
N VAL A 16 -4.84 5.53 -1.80
CA VAL A 16 -6.15 5.81 -2.40
C VAL A 16 -6.87 4.49 -2.60
N MET A 17 -8.14 4.42 -2.25
CA MET A 17 -8.97 3.22 -2.52
C MET A 17 -9.02 2.94 -4.03
N LYS A 18 -8.77 1.69 -4.44
CA LYS A 18 -8.50 1.26 -5.83
C LYS A 18 -7.23 1.83 -6.47
N GLY A 19 -6.41 2.55 -5.71
CA GLY A 19 -5.07 2.95 -6.12
C GLY A 19 -4.07 1.80 -6.04
N SER A 20 -2.86 2.08 -6.50
CA SER A 20 -1.73 1.16 -6.47
C SER A 20 -0.88 1.37 -5.22
N VAL A 21 -0.35 0.28 -4.68
CA VAL A 21 0.65 0.28 -3.61
C VAL A 21 1.63 -0.85 -3.87
N THR A 22 2.91 -0.62 -3.60
CA THR A 22 3.92 -1.67 -3.67
C THR A 22 4.22 -2.16 -2.26
N VAL A 23 4.13 -3.48 -2.04
CA VAL A 23 4.49 -4.14 -0.79
C VAL A 23 5.58 -5.15 -1.08
N ASP A 24 6.75 -4.98 -0.47
CA ASP A 24 7.96 -5.78 -0.72
C ASP A 24 8.25 -5.99 -2.23
N GLY A 25 8.19 -4.90 -3.00
CA GLY A 25 8.44 -4.91 -4.45
C GLY A 25 7.30 -5.45 -5.30
N THR A 26 6.20 -5.94 -4.70
CA THR A 26 5.02 -6.44 -5.43
C THR A 26 3.98 -5.34 -5.56
N SER A 27 3.60 -5.01 -6.80
CA SER A 27 2.52 -4.04 -7.08
C SER A 27 1.15 -4.66 -6.82
N LEU A 28 0.34 -3.99 -5.99
CA LEU A 28 -0.95 -4.49 -5.50
C LEU A 28 -1.99 -3.36 -5.51
N THR A 29 -3.26 -3.75 -5.52
CA THR A 29 -4.38 -2.80 -5.44
C THR A 29 -4.82 -2.61 -4.00
N VAL A 30 -5.03 -1.36 -3.59
CA VAL A 30 -5.60 -1.00 -2.30
C VAL A 30 -7.11 -1.21 -2.31
N PHE A 31 -7.61 -2.01 -1.37
CA PHE A 31 -9.03 -2.35 -1.18
C PHE A 31 -9.67 -1.67 0.04
N GLY A 32 -8.87 -1.03 0.89
CA GLY A 32 -9.38 -0.26 2.03
C GLY A 32 -8.27 0.58 2.66
N VAL A 33 -8.62 1.73 3.22
CA VAL A 33 -7.70 2.63 3.92
C VAL A 33 -8.36 3.03 5.23
N GLY A 34 -7.65 2.86 6.34
CA GLY A 34 -7.99 3.40 7.65
C GLY A 34 -6.87 4.33 8.15
N ASP A 35 -6.96 4.76 9.40
CA ASP A 35 -6.01 5.75 9.95
C ASP A 35 -4.59 5.17 10.11
N ASP A 36 -4.49 3.92 10.55
CA ASP A 36 -3.27 3.22 10.94
C ASP A 36 -3.05 1.91 10.17
N LYS A 37 -3.82 1.69 9.10
CA LYS A 37 -3.76 0.45 8.30
C LYS A 37 -4.38 0.60 6.93
N PHE A 38 -4.04 -0.33 6.05
CA PHE A 38 -4.71 -0.48 4.76
C PHE A 38 -4.92 -1.95 4.43
N THR A 39 -5.84 -2.20 3.51
CA THR A 39 -6.21 -3.54 3.04
C THR A 39 -5.77 -3.71 1.61
N ILE A 40 -5.14 -4.83 1.30
CA ILE A 40 -4.83 -5.27 -0.07
C ILE A 40 -5.57 -6.56 -0.39
N SER A 41 -5.77 -6.82 -1.67
CA SER A 41 -6.25 -8.13 -2.15
C SER A 41 -5.13 -8.82 -2.93
N LEU A 42 -4.83 -10.06 -2.53
CA LEU A 42 -3.93 -10.95 -3.23
C LEU A 42 -4.73 -12.04 -3.94
N ILE A 43 -4.45 -12.23 -5.23
CA ILE A 43 -4.94 -13.38 -6.00
C ILE A 43 -4.05 -14.60 -5.70
N PRO A 44 -4.57 -15.84 -5.78
CA PRO A 44 -3.81 -17.05 -5.41
C PRO A 44 -2.44 -17.14 -6.10
N HIS A 45 -2.38 -16.83 -7.40
CA HIS A 45 -1.13 -16.85 -8.15
C HIS A 45 -0.07 -15.88 -7.58
N THR A 46 -0.46 -14.68 -7.13
CA THR A 46 0.48 -13.73 -6.50
C THR A 46 0.92 -14.22 -5.12
N LEU A 47 0.07 -14.95 -4.40
CA LEU A 47 0.46 -15.56 -3.13
C LEU A 47 1.55 -16.63 -3.35
N ASP A 48 1.36 -17.49 -4.35
CA ASP A 48 2.26 -18.62 -4.62
C ASP A 48 3.62 -18.16 -5.20
N GLU A 49 3.63 -17.05 -5.93
CA GLU A 49 4.82 -16.55 -6.65
C GLU A 49 5.57 -15.42 -5.93
N THR A 50 5.14 -14.97 -4.74
CA THR A 50 5.79 -13.85 -4.03
C THR A 50 6.08 -14.18 -2.57
N ILE A 51 7.04 -13.46 -1.98
CA ILE A 51 7.40 -13.62 -0.57
C ILE A 51 6.24 -13.32 0.38
N LEU A 52 5.21 -12.60 -0.08
CA LEU A 52 4.03 -12.28 0.71
C LEU A 52 3.23 -13.52 1.09
N GLY A 53 3.31 -14.60 0.31
CA GLY A 53 2.68 -15.88 0.65
C GLY A 53 3.36 -16.64 1.78
N LEU A 54 4.61 -16.31 2.09
CA LEU A 54 5.40 -16.93 3.14
C LEU A 54 5.39 -16.14 4.45
N LYS A 55 4.81 -14.94 4.46
CA LYS A 55 4.78 -14.07 5.63
C LYS A 55 3.67 -14.46 6.60
N GLU A 56 3.99 -14.31 7.87
CA GLU A 56 3.06 -14.53 8.97
C GLU A 56 2.59 -13.20 9.58
N ILE A 57 1.57 -13.29 10.44
CA ILE A 57 1.08 -12.13 11.17
C ILE A 57 2.19 -11.61 12.09
N GLY A 58 2.55 -10.34 11.91
CA GLY A 58 3.60 -9.68 12.68
C GLY A 58 4.88 -9.44 11.89
N ASP A 59 5.04 -10.05 10.71
CA ASP A 59 6.18 -9.80 9.85
C ASP A 59 6.17 -8.38 9.30
N GLY A 60 7.34 -7.75 9.33
CA GLY A 60 7.55 -6.45 8.69
C GLY A 60 7.48 -6.54 7.17
N VAL A 61 7.00 -5.48 6.54
CA VAL A 61 6.96 -5.32 5.08
C VAL A 61 7.46 -3.94 4.69
N ASN A 62 8.10 -3.84 3.53
CA ASN A 62 8.43 -2.55 2.93
C ASN A 62 7.23 -2.03 2.15
N ILE A 63 6.90 -0.75 2.34
CA ILE A 63 5.75 -0.10 1.71
C ILE A 63 6.25 1.06 0.86
N GLU A 64 5.90 1.06 -0.42
CA GLU A 64 6.09 2.20 -1.31
C GLU A 64 4.73 2.66 -1.85
N CYS A 65 4.36 3.89 -1.52
CA CYS A 65 3.14 4.53 -2.03
C CYS A 65 3.37 5.06 -3.45
N ASP A 66 2.28 5.13 -4.22
CA ASP A 66 2.32 5.77 -5.54
C ASP A 66 2.83 7.22 -5.42
N VAL A 67 3.78 7.56 -6.30
CA VAL A 67 4.41 8.87 -6.37
C VAL A 67 3.43 9.97 -6.78
N ILE A 68 2.30 9.63 -7.41
CA ILE A 68 1.30 10.60 -7.89
C ILE A 68 0.84 11.54 -6.77
N GLY A 69 0.59 11.02 -5.55
CA GLY A 69 0.16 11.85 -4.41
C GLY A 69 1.19 12.92 -4.05
N LYS A 70 2.48 12.56 -4.01
CA LYS A 70 3.59 13.49 -3.72
C LYS A 70 3.75 14.54 -4.82
N TYR A 71 3.53 14.17 -6.08
CA TYR A 71 3.56 15.13 -7.20
C TYR A 71 2.40 16.12 -7.13
N ILE A 72 1.19 15.66 -6.78
CA ILE A 72 0.03 16.54 -6.61
C ILE A 72 0.27 17.55 -5.47
N GLU A 73 0.79 17.10 -4.31
CA GLU A 73 1.17 18.00 -3.22
C GLU A 73 2.17 19.05 -3.66
N LYS A 74 3.24 18.64 -4.37
CA LYS A 74 4.27 19.56 -4.88
C LYS A 74 3.71 20.58 -5.88
N LEU A 75 2.77 20.17 -6.75
CA LEU A 75 2.12 21.07 -7.72
C LEU A 75 1.17 22.06 -7.05
N LEU A 76 0.43 21.64 -6.02
CA LEU A 76 -0.47 22.51 -5.26
C LEU A 76 0.30 23.49 -4.37
N ALA A 77 1.40 23.06 -3.75
CA ALA A 77 2.26 23.93 -2.94
C ALA A 77 2.89 25.07 -3.76
N ASN A 78 3.24 24.82 -5.03
CA ASN A 78 3.82 25.81 -5.95
C ASN A 78 2.81 26.78 -6.58
N ARG A 79 1.52 26.70 -6.20
CA ARG A 79 0.47 27.64 -6.65
C ARG A 79 0.18 28.77 -5.66
N SER A 80 1.03 28.94 -4.64
CA SER A 80 0.97 30.03 -3.66
C SER A 80 1.90 31.18 -4.02
#